data_AF-A0A2G9TG15-F1
#
_entry.id   AF-A0A2G9TG15-F1
#
_cell.length_a   1.000
_cell.length_b   1.000
_cell.length_c   1.000
_cell.angle_alpha   90.00
_cell.angle_beta   90.00
_cell.angle_gamma   90.00
#
_symmetry.space_group_name_H-M   'P 1'
#
loop_
_entity.id
_entity.type
_entity.pdbx_description
1 polymer ?
#
loop_
_entity_poly.entity_id
_entity_poly.type
_entity_poly.pdbx_seq_one_letter_code
_entity_poly.pdbx_strand_id
1 'polypeptide(L)'
;MYDFMSLVTPYTPIIERGIALHKMIRLLTMALGGEAWLNFIGNEFGHPEWLDFPRIGNNESFHYARRQFNLADDELLRYKWLNKWDEEMNRLEEATGFLHEAPAYVSCKHHEDKMICFERAGVVFVFNFHTTKSFTDYKVGVEMPGM
;
A
#
# COMPACT_ATOMS: atom_id res chain seq x y z
N MET A 1 4.47 -15.90 1.53
CA MET A 1 5.14 -15.21 0.41
C MET A 1 5.79 -16.22 -0.55
N TYR A 2 6.53 -17.21 -0.05
CA TYR A 2 7.27 -18.14 -0.90
C TYR A 2 6.41 -19.08 -1.77
N ASP A 3 5.27 -19.56 -1.25
CA ASP A 3 4.50 -20.60 -1.97
C ASP A 3 3.35 -20.04 -2.80
N PHE A 4 2.77 -18.91 -2.39
CA PHE A 4 1.49 -18.41 -2.91
C PHE A 4 1.60 -17.02 -3.55
N MET A 5 2.79 -16.59 -3.97
CA MET A 5 2.94 -15.37 -4.78
C MET A 5 2.89 -15.62 -6.28
N SER A 6 2.79 -16.88 -6.72
CA SER A 6 2.62 -17.23 -8.13
C SER A 6 1.15 -17.16 -8.58
N LEU A 7 0.88 -16.68 -9.79
CA LEU A 7 -0.45 -16.66 -10.38
C LEU A 7 -1.03 -18.05 -10.65
N VAL A 8 -0.18 -19.08 -10.78
CA VAL A 8 -0.65 -20.46 -11.00
C VAL A 8 -0.97 -21.20 -9.70
N THR A 9 -0.69 -20.62 -8.54
CA THR A 9 -1.09 -21.17 -7.24
C THR A 9 -2.37 -20.49 -6.74
N PRO A 10 -3.15 -21.15 -5.85
CA PRO A 10 -4.35 -20.56 -5.28
C PRO A 10 -4.10 -19.18 -4.67
N TYR A 11 -5.02 -18.26 -4.90
CA TYR A 11 -5.03 -16.96 -4.24
C TYR A 11 -5.69 -17.10 -2.87
N THR A 12 -4.89 -17.46 -1.87
CA THR A 12 -5.41 -17.76 -0.54
C THR A 12 -5.87 -16.49 0.19
N PRO A 13 -6.81 -16.58 1.15
CA PRO A 13 -7.23 -15.44 1.96
C PRO A 13 -6.08 -14.74 2.69
N ILE A 14 -4.99 -15.46 2.99
CA ILE A 14 -3.78 -14.90 3.62
C ILE A 14 -3.04 -13.98 2.66
N ILE A 15 -2.81 -14.42 1.42
CA ILE A 15 -2.13 -13.59 0.40
C ILE A 15 -3.03 -12.44 -0.03
N GLU A 16 -4.32 -12.70 -0.22
CA GLU A 16 -5.30 -11.67 -0.55
C GLU A 16 -5.31 -10.54 0.48
N ARG A 17 -5.44 -10.89 1.77
CA ARG A 17 -5.35 -9.93 2.88
C ARG A 17 -4.01 -9.20 2.90
N GLY A 18 -2.90 -9.92 2.70
CA GLY A 18 -1.56 -9.33 2.70
C GLY A 18 -1.39 -8.27 1.62
N ILE A 19 -1.81 -8.57 0.38
CA ILE A 19 -1.74 -7.65 -0.75
C ILE A 19 -2.67 -6.46 -0.54
N ALA A 20 -3.89 -6.68 -0.08
CA ALA A 20 -4.84 -5.59 0.19
C ALA A 20 -4.29 -4.62 1.25
N LEU A 21 -3.86 -5.15 2.41
CA LEU A 21 -3.36 -4.32 3.51
C LEU A 21 -2.04 -3.63 3.17
N HIS A 22 -1.14 -4.26 2.41
CA HIS A 22 0.11 -3.63 1.99
C HIS A 22 -0.16 -2.34 1.17
N LYS A 23 -1.11 -2.40 0.25
CA LYS A 23 -1.55 -1.25 -0.55
C LYS A 23 -2.21 -0.18 0.30
N MET A 24 -3.15 -0.58 1.16
CA MET A 24 -3.90 0.34 2.01
C MET A 24 -3.02 1.07 3.02
N ILE A 25 -2.09 0.37 3.68
CA ILE A 25 -1.18 0.97 4.65
C ILE A 25 -0.32 2.04 3.98
N ARG A 26 0.29 1.72 2.83
CA ARG A 26 1.12 2.68 2.07
C ARG A 26 0.32 3.93 1.69
N LEU A 27 -0.86 3.76 1.07
CA LEU A 27 -1.67 4.89 0.66
C LEU A 27 -2.14 5.73 1.85
N LEU A 28 -2.56 5.11 2.96
CA LEU A 28 -2.95 5.83 4.16
C LEU A 28 -1.78 6.62 4.75
N THR A 29 -0.59 6.02 4.83
CA THR A 29 0.62 6.70 5.31
C THR A 29 1.00 7.86 4.40
N MET A 30 0.97 7.68 3.08
CA MET A 30 1.28 8.74 2.13
C MET A 30 0.26 9.87 2.20
N ALA A 31 -1.04 9.55 2.14
CA ALA A 31 -2.10 10.55 2.06
C ALA A 31 -2.34 11.31 3.39
N LEU A 32 -2.07 10.70 4.54
CA LEU A 32 -2.42 11.26 5.86
C LEU A 32 -1.22 11.48 6.80
N GLY A 33 -0.06 10.89 6.52
CA GLY A 33 1.06 10.80 7.46
C GLY A 33 1.99 12.02 7.53
N GLY A 34 1.95 12.93 6.55
CA GLY A 34 2.78 14.13 6.51
C GLY A 34 2.84 14.79 5.14
N GLU A 35 3.88 15.59 4.92
CA GLU A 35 4.09 16.45 3.73
C GLU A 35 5.02 15.84 2.68
N ALA A 36 5.48 14.60 2.90
CA ALA A 36 6.36 13.88 1.97
C ALA A 36 6.17 12.36 2.09
N TRP A 37 6.57 11.65 1.03
CA TRP A 37 6.60 10.20 0.97
C TRP A 37 8.03 9.70 0.80
N LEU A 38 8.36 8.60 1.49
CA LEU A 38 9.63 7.90 1.34
C LEU A 38 9.38 6.40 1.28
N ASN A 39 10.02 5.74 0.33
CA ASN A 39 9.99 4.30 0.19
C ASN A 39 11.42 3.75 0.08
N PHE A 40 11.75 2.76 0.90
CA PHE A 40 13.03 2.06 0.82
C PHE A 40 13.02 1.03 -0.33
N ILE A 41 14.11 0.98 -1.08
CA ILE A 41 14.24 0.18 -2.30
C ILE A 41 13.81 -1.28 -2.10
N GLY A 42 12.89 -1.76 -2.94
CA GLY A 42 12.28 -3.09 -2.90
C GLY A 42 10.93 -3.14 -2.17
N ASN A 43 10.64 -2.20 -1.26
CA ASN A 43 9.39 -2.24 -0.51
C ASN A 43 8.17 -1.88 -1.38
N GLU A 44 8.36 -1.14 -2.47
CA GLU A 44 7.35 -0.76 -3.47
C GLU A 44 6.58 -1.96 -4.02
N PHE A 45 7.28 -3.08 -4.25
CA PHE A 45 6.66 -4.32 -4.71
C PHE A 45 6.55 -5.37 -3.60
N GLY A 46 6.81 -5.03 -2.33
CA GLY A 46 6.77 -5.97 -1.22
C GLY A 46 7.83 -7.07 -1.33
N HIS A 47 9.10 -6.69 -1.55
CA HIS A 47 10.23 -7.61 -1.64
C HIS A 47 10.23 -8.60 -0.45
N PRO A 48 10.35 -9.93 -0.71
CA PRO A 48 10.35 -10.93 0.35
C PRO A 48 11.66 -10.92 1.17
N GLU A 49 11.77 -11.81 2.15
CA GLU A 49 12.97 -11.98 2.98
C GLU A 49 13.31 -10.70 3.77
N TRP A 50 14.60 -10.46 4.03
CA TRP A 50 15.13 -9.30 4.73
C TRP A 50 16.48 -8.90 4.13
N LEU A 51 17.00 -7.73 4.50
CA LEU A 51 18.35 -7.29 4.14
C LEU A 51 19.30 -7.64 5.30
N ASP A 52 20.37 -8.39 5.02
CA ASP A 52 21.44 -8.67 5.98
C ASP A 52 22.80 -8.56 5.28
N PHE A 53 23.70 -7.77 5.86
CA PHE A 53 25.05 -7.56 5.32
C PHE A 53 25.99 -8.68 5.78
N PRO A 54 27.06 -8.98 5.01
CA PRO A 54 28.10 -9.89 5.44
C PRO A 54 28.69 -9.50 6.80
N ARG A 55 28.68 -10.45 7.75
CA ARG A 55 29.23 -10.31 9.09
C ARG A 55 29.55 -11.68 9.69
N ILE A 56 30.34 -11.72 10.75
CA ILE A 56 30.71 -12.97 11.44
C ILE A 56 29.47 -13.80 11.81
N GLY A 57 28.41 -13.15 12.29
CA GLY A 57 27.18 -13.83 12.70
C GLY A 57 26.34 -14.43 11.55
N ASN A 58 26.75 -14.26 10.29
CA ASN A 58 26.16 -14.94 9.13
C ASN A 58 27.22 -15.57 8.20
N ASN A 59 28.42 -15.84 8.72
CA ASN A 59 29.55 -16.39 7.97
C ASN A 59 29.89 -15.56 6.71
N GLU A 60 29.90 -14.23 6.86
CA GLU A 60 30.27 -13.30 5.80
C GLU A 60 29.40 -13.49 4.53
N SER A 61 28.14 -13.89 4.74
CA SER A 61 27.22 -14.22 3.65
C SER A 61 26.68 -12.98 2.95
N PHE A 62 26.73 -13.01 1.63
CA PHE A 62 26.09 -12.02 0.75
C PHE A 62 24.68 -12.43 0.31
N HIS A 63 24.16 -13.57 0.78
CA HIS A 63 22.90 -14.13 0.29
C HIS A 63 21.71 -13.18 0.42
N TYR A 64 21.65 -12.39 1.50
CA TYR A 64 20.59 -11.40 1.75
C TYR A 64 21.01 -9.96 1.43
N ALA A 65 22.26 -9.72 1.03
CA ALA A 65 22.79 -8.41 0.68
C ALA A 65 22.50 -8.05 -0.79
N ARG A 66 21.23 -8.20 -1.21
CA ARG A 66 20.81 -8.05 -2.61
C ARG A 66 19.37 -7.53 -2.76
N ARG A 67 18.99 -7.26 -4.01
CA ARG A 67 17.62 -6.98 -4.44
C ARG A 67 17.21 -7.86 -5.60
N GLN A 68 16.03 -8.45 -5.50
CA GLN A 68 15.44 -9.37 -6.47
C GLN A 68 14.42 -8.62 -7.36
N PHE A 69 14.89 -7.64 -8.13
CA PHE A 69 14.00 -6.82 -8.98
C PHE A 69 13.23 -7.66 -10.02
N ASN A 70 13.82 -8.78 -10.45
CA ASN A 70 13.17 -9.75 -11.32
C ASN A 70 11.82 -10.25 -10.79
N LEU A 71 11.56 -10.19 -9.47
CA LEU A 71 10.26 -10.58 -8.90
C LEU A 71 9.12 -9.65 -9.33
N ALA A 72 9.40 -8.36 -9.49
CA ALA A 72 8.42 -7.37 -9.94
C ALA A 72 8.18 -7.42 -11.45
N ASP A 73 9.19 -7.85 -12.22
CA ASP A 73 9.14 -7.98 -13.67
C ASP A 73 8.47 -9.29 -14.15
N ASP A 74 8.42 -10.31 -13.29
CA ASP A 74 7.88 -11.63 -13.65
C ASP A 74 6.34 -11.60 -13.76
N GLU A 75 5.84 -11.78 -14.98
CA GLU A 75 4.42 -11.80 -15.30
C GLU A 75 3.64 -12.95 -14.64
N LEU A 76 4.29 -13.99 -14.14
CA LEU A 76 3.66 -15.09 -13.41
C LEU A 76 3.64 -14.86 -11.90
N LEU A 77 4.17 -13.74 -11.39
CA LEU A 77 4.18 -13.41 -9.97
C LEU A 77 3.25 -12.24 -9.62
N ARG A 78 2.79 -12.22 -8.38
CA ARG A 78 1.87 -11.22 -7.82
C ARG A 78 2.57 -9.94 -7.35
N TYR A 79 3.91 -9.90 -7.25
CA TYR A 79 4.67 -8.71 -6.84
C TYR A 79 4.41 -7.52 -7.77
N LYS A 80 4.19 -7.78 -9.06
CA LYS A 80 3.81 -6.77 -10.06
C LYS A 80 2.55 -5.99 -9.69
N TRP A 81 1.62 -6.58 -8.95
CA TRP A 81 0.42 -5.88 -8.49
C TRP A 81 0.72 -4.81 -7.44
N LEU A 82 1.68 -5.07 -6.55
CA LEU A 82 2.14 -4.11 -5.56
C LEU A 82 2.97 -3.01 -6.23
N ASN A 83 3.85 -3.40 -7.17
CA ASN A 83 4.64 -2.46 -7.96
C ASN A 83 3.75 -1.48 -8.74
N LYS A 84 2.72 -2.02 -9.42
CA LYS A 84 1.77 -1.22 -10.18
C LYS A 84 0.95 -0.29 -9.29
N TRP A 85 0.54 -0.76 -8.11
CA TRP A 85 -0.14 0.10 -7.13
C TRP A 85 0.76 1.28 -6.70
N ASP A 86 2.03 1.03 -6.44
CA ASP A 86 2.96 2.09 -6.05
C ASP A 86 3.16 3.13 -7.16
N GLU A 87 3.31 2.68 -8.40
CA GLU A 87 3.38 3.55 -9.58
C GLU A 87 2.14 4.46 -9.66
N GLU A 88 0.94 3.89 -9.55
CA GLU A 88 -0.31 4.67 -9.62
C GLU A 88 -0.53 5.57 -8.40
N MET A 89 -0.07 5.18 -7.21
CA MET A 89 -0.12 6.01 -6.01
C MET A 89 0.73 7.28 -6.17
N ASN A 90 1.95 7.15 -6.69
CA ASN A 90 2.81 8.31 -6.96
C ASN A 90 2.26 9.17 -8.10
N ARG A 91 1.69 8.56 -9.15
CA ARG A 91 1.02 9.32 -10.23
C ARG A 91 -0.19 10.10 -9.75
N LEU A 92 -0.99 9.52 -8.85
CA LEU A 92 -2.12 10.21 -8.24
C LEU A 92 -1.64 11.44 -7.48
N GLU A 93 -0.56 11.30 -6.71
CA GLU A 93 0.03 12.42 -5.99
C GLU A 93 0.55 13.50 -6.95
N GLU A 94 1.32 13.14 -7.98
CA GLU A 94 1.78 14.07 -9.01
C GLU A 94 0.61 14.84 -9.67
N ALA A 95 -0.52 14.17 -9.91
CA ALA A 95 -1.68 14.77 -10.56
C ALA A 95 -2.51 15.68 -9.63
N THR A 96 -2.45 15.48 -8.31
CA THR A 96 -3.33 16.17 -7.35
C THR A 96 -2.58 17.06 -6.36
N GLY A 97 -1.28 16.87 -6.21
CA GLY A 97 -0.41 17.57 -5.26
C GLY A 97 -0.80 17.37 -3.81
N PHE A 98 -1.49 16.27 -3.44
CA PHE A 98 -2.08 16.17 -2.11
C PHE A 98 -1.05 16.20 -0.97
N LEU A 99 0.24 15.92 -1.20
CA LEU A 99 1.29 16.06 -0.18
C LEU A 99 1.69 17.50 0.08
N HIS A 100 1.49 18.39 -0.89
CA HIS A 100 1.93 19.80 -0.85
C HIS A 100 0.89 20.75 -0.25
N GLU A 101 -0.32 20.26 -0.02
CA GLU A 101 -1.41 21.02 0.58
C GLU A 101 -1.49 20.86 2.09
N ALA A 102 -2.32 21.72 2.70
CA ALA A 102 -2.61 21.71 4.13
C ALA A 102 -3.01 20.30 4.65
N PRO A 103 -2.85 20.05 5.96
CA PRO A 103 -3.21 18.77 6.57
C PRO A 103 -4.65 18.34 6.26
N ALA A 104 -4.86 17.03 6.13
CA ALA A 104 -6.17 16.47 5.80
C ALA A 104 -7.25 16.78 6.85
N TYR A 105 -8.49 16.93 6.39
CA TYR A 105 -9.66 16.95 7.25
C TYR A 105 -10.25 15.55 7.40
N VAL A 106 -10.13 14.95 8.59
CA VAL A 106 -10.65 13.59 8.87
C VAL A 106 -12.12 13.66 9.24
N SER A 107 -12.99 13.35 8.28
CA SER A 107 -14.44 13.38 8.43
C SER A 107 -15.01 12.12 9.10
N CYS A 108 -14.33 10.97 9.00
CA CYS A 108 -14.77 9.71 9.61
C CYS A 108 -13.61 8.87 10.15
N LYS A 109 -13.78 8.36 11.37
CA LYS A 109 -12.92 7.36 12.03
C LYS A 109 -13.78 6.35 12.79
N HIS A 110 -14.56 5.57 12.04
CA HIS A 110 -15.59 4.71 12.61
C HIS A 110 -15.00 3.41 13.15
N HIS A 111 -14.94 3.28 14.48
CA HIS A 111 -14.28 2.15 15.15
C HIS A 111 -14.92 0.80 14.85
N GLU A 112 -16.25 0.68 14.83
CA GLU A 112 -16.91 -0.62 14.63
C GLU A 112 -16.78 -1.09 13.18
N ASP A 113 -17.26 -0.25 12.25
CA ASP A 113 -17.16 -0.46 10.81
C ASP A 113 -15.73 -0.49 10.24
N LYS A 114 -14.73 -0.02 11.01
CA LYS A 114 -13.32 0.07 10.57
C LYS A 114 -13.13 0.99 9.35
N MET A 115 -13.93 2.06 9.28
CA MET A 115 -13.88 3.02 8.19
C MET A 115 -13.03 4.23 8.58
N ILE A 116 -12.20 4.70 7.65
CA ILE A 116 -11.50 5.97 7.74
C ILE A 116 -11.81 6.76 6.46
N CYS A 117 -12.39 7.95 6.62
CA CYS A 117 -12.62 8.87 5.52
C CYS A 117 -12.01 10.24 5.83
N PHE A 118 -11.37 10.85 4.84
CA PHE A 118 -10.79 12.18 4.98
C PHE A 118 -10.65 12.85 3.63
N GLU A 119 -10.47 14.16 3.66
CA GLU A 119 -10.23 15.00 2.47
C GLU A 119 -8.85 15.65 2.58
N ARG A 120 -8.11 15.66 1.47
CA ARG A 120 -6.84 16.39 1.35
C ARG A 120 -6.68 16.88 -0.09
N ALA A 121 -6.37 18.16 -0.27
CA ALA A 121 -6.23 18.79 -1.60
C ALA A 121 -7.45 18.55 -2.53
N GLY A 122 -8.67 18.59 -2.00
CA GLY A 122 -9.88 18.32 -2.77
C GLY A 122 -10.08 16.85 -3.18
N VAL A 123 -9.20 15.94 -2.74
CA VAL A 123 -9.32 14.50 -2.96
C VAL A 123 -9.98 13.85 -1.74
N VAL A 124 -11.04 13.08 -1.97
CA VAL A 124 -11.74 12.31 -0.93
C VAL A 124 -11.13 10.90 -0.86
N PHE A 125 -10.59 10.54 0.31
CA PHE A 125 -10.03 9.22 0.58
C PHE A 125 -10.99 8.41 1.46
N VAL A 126 -11.20 7.14 1.10
CA VAL A 126 -12.08 6.21 1.82
C VAL A 126 -11.37 4.87 1.99
N PHE A 127 -11.15 4.47 3.24
CA PHE A 127 -10.52 3.20 3.60
C PHE A 127 -11.50 2.33 4.39
N ASN A 128 -11.73 1.10 3.92
CA ASN A 128 -12.43 0.07 4.68
C ASN A 128 -11.43 -0.97 5.18
N PHE A 129 -11.08 -0.90 6.48
CA PHE A 129 -10.21 -1.87 7.15
C PHE A 129 -10.99 -3.05 7.78
N HIS A 130 -12.29 -3.18 7.52
CA HIS A 130 -13.05 -4.30 8.03
C HIS A 130 -12.58 -5.59 7.35
N THR A 131 -12.39 -6.65 8.14
CA THR A 131 -11.84 -7.91 7.66
C THR A 131 -12.82 -8.78 6.87
N THR A 132 -14.11 -8.38 6.78
CA THR A 132 -15.19 -9.24 6.27
C THR A 132 -16.41 -8.48 5.77
N LYS A 133 -16.75 -7.33 6.36
CA LYS A 133 -17.91 -6.54 5.94
C LYS A 133 -17.57 -5.64 4.76
N SER A 134 -18.44 -5.69 3.75
CA SER A 134 -18.55 -4.68 2.71
C SER A 134 -19.79 -3.83 3.00
N PHE A 135 -19.74 -2.54 2.67
CA PHE A 135 -20.82 -1.61 2.93
C PHE A 135 -21.37 -1.10 1.61
N THR A 136 -22.68 -1.23 1.41
CA THR A 136 -23.41 -0.52 0.35
C THR A 136 -24.02 0.75 0.95
N ASP A 137 -24.17 1.79 0.13
CA ASP A 137 -24.82 3.06 0.53
C ASP A 137 -24.17 3.75 1.75
N TYR A 138 -22.87 3.49 1.99
CA TYR A 138 -22.11 4.12 3.06
C TYR A 138 -21.95 5.61 2.78
N LYS A 139 -22.48 6.47 3.65
CA LYS A 139 -22.42 7.91 3.46
C LYS A 139 -21.02 8.43 3.79
N VAL A 140 -20.44 9.17 2.85
CA VAL A 140 -19.16 9.87 2.99
C VAL A 140 -19.42 11.36 2.90
N GLY A 141 -19.00 12.12 3.91
CA GLY A 141 -19.06 13.58 3.87
C GLY A 141 -18.02 14.13 2.90
N VAL A 142 -18.38 15.19 2.18
CA VAL A 142 -17.51 15.93 1.26
C VAL A 142 -17.68 17.43 1.51
N GLU A 143 -16.62 18.22 1.29
CA GLU A 143 -16.65 19.67 1.48
C GLU A 143 -17.56 20.35 0.44
N MET A 144 -17.39 19.98 -0.84
CA MET A 144 -18.10 20.60 -1.95
C MET A 144 -19.13 19.63 -2.55
N PRO A 145 -20.38 20.07 -2.79
CA PRO A 145 -21.36 19.25 -3.50
C PRO A 145 -20.92 19.02 -4.95
N GLY A 146 -21.36 17.90 -5.53
CA GLY A 146 -21.20 17.65 -6.96
C GLY A 146 -22.04 18.62 -7.80
N MET A 147 -21.62 18.84 -9.05
CA MET A 147 -22.37 19.60 -10.05
C MET A 147 -23.46 18.75 -10.68
#